data_AF-A0A7S1F8Q9-F1
#
_entry.id   AF-A0A7S1F8Q9-F1
#
_cell.length_a   1.000
_cell.length_b   1.000
_cell.length_c   1.000
_cell.angle_alpha   90.00
_cell.angle_beta   90.00
_cell.angle_gamma   90.00
#
_symmetry.space_group_name_H-M   'P 1'
#
loop_
_entity.id
_entity.type
_entity.pdbx_description
1 polymer ?
#
loop_
_entity_poly.entity_id
_entity_poly.type
_entity_poly.pdbx_seq_one_letter_code
_entity_poly.pdbx_strand_id
1 'polypeptide(L)'
;AVMFAVGVTKGSPADLCTDVTRRILEEMRVKGVARLIWCGGGSNLREKDVVTVGARFVRWFGHTFMNRKHMDKEHQLELLDQSQDVQWVGVRPLQMRSGP
;
A
#
# COMPACT_ATOMS: atom_id res chain seq x y z
N ALA A 1 -4.50 5.79 -16.41
CA ALA A 1 -4.41 5.23 -15.04
C ALA A 1 -2.96 4.83 -14.78
N VAL A 2 -2.50 4.87 -13.54
CA VAL A 2 -1.15 4.44 -13.13
C VAL A 2 -1.27 3.19 -12.26
N MET A 3 -0.40 2.20 -12.46
CA MET A 3 -0.28 1.04 -11.57
C MET A 3 1.03 1.12 -10.79
N PHE A 4 0.93 1.16 -9.47
CA PHE A 4 2.06 1.10 -8.56
C PHE A 4 2.36 -0.37 -8.23
N ALA A 5 3.51 -0.86 -8.70
CA ALA A 5 4.02 -2.20 -8.42
C ALA A 5 5.48 -2.18 -7.95
N VAL A 6 5.88 -1.12 -7.24
CA VAL A 6 7.23 -0.99 -6.69
C VAL A 6 7.32 -1.75 -5.37
N GLY A 7 8.42 -2.49 -5.22
CA GLY A 7 8.78 -3.21 -4.00
C GLY A 7 10.16 -2.81 -3.50
N VAL A 8 10.49 -3.27 -2.30
CA VAL A 8 11.76 -2.99 -1.62
C VAL A 8 12.63 -4.24 -1.52
N THR A 9 13.92 -4.06 -1.78
CA THR A 9 14.96 -5.10 -1.65
C THR A 9 15.89 -4.75 -0.48
N LYS A 10 16.89 -5.60 -0.21
CA LYS A 10 17.88 -5.32 0.85
C LYS A 10 18.66 -4.06 0.48
N GLY A 11 18.69 -3.09 1.39
CA GLY A 11 19.39 -1.80 1.18
C GLY A 11 18.52 -0.70 0.60
N SER A 12 17.24 -0.95 0.29
CA SER A 12 16.31 0.12 -0.09
C SER A 12 16.12 1.14 1.06
N PRO A 13 15.87 2.42 0.73
CA PRO A 13 15.46 3.43 1.71
C PRO A 13 14.21 3.00 2.49
N ALA A 14 14.04 3.54 3.69
CA ALA A 14 12.95 3.16 4.59
C ALA A 14 11.55 3.48 4.02
N ASP A 15 11.39 4.63 3.36
CA ASP A 15 10.11 5.11 2.82
C ASP A 15 10.09 5.14 1.29
N LEU A 16 10.84 4.25 0.63
CA LEU A 16 10.97 4.24 -0.82
C LEU A 16 9.61 4.18 -1.53
N CYS A 17 8.70 3.31 -1.09
CA CYS A 17 7.40 3.16 -1.72
C CYS A 17 6.56 4.42 -1.52
N THR A 18 6.57 4.97 -0.31
CA THR A 18 5.87 6.20 0.04
C THR A 18 6.36 7.38 -0.80
N ASP A 19 7.67 7.55 -0.92
CA ASP A 19 8.28 8.64 -1.70
C ASP A 19 7.98 8.54 -3.19
N VAL A 20 8.05 7.34 -3.75
CA VAL A 20 7.67 7.10 -5.15
C VAL A 20 6.18 7.39 -5.36
N THR A 21 5.31 6.97 -4.44
CA THR A 21 3.88 7.28 -4.52
C THR A 21 3.61 8.77 -4.46
N ARG A 22 4.28 9.52 -3.58
CA ARG A 22 4.14 10.99 -3.51
C ARG A 22 4.44 11.64 -4.86
N ARG A 23 5.56 11.28 -5.48
CA ARG A 23 5.96 11.79 -6.80
C ARG A 23 4.97 11.39 -7.89
N ILE A 24 4.47 10.16 -7.86
CA ILE A 24 3.44 9.70 -8.81
C ILE A 24 2.17 10.55 -8.67
N LEU A 25 1.71 10.80 -7.44
CA LEU A 25 0.49 11.60 -7.20
C LEU A 25 0.67 13.04 -7.67
N GLU A 26 1.83 13.66 -7.41
CA GLU A 26 2.19 14.98 -7.92
C GLU A 26 2.12 15.04 -9.46
N GLU A 27 2.76 14.09 -10.14
CA GLU A 27 2.75 14.02 -11.61
C GLU A 27 1.37 13.71 -12.18
N MET A 28 0.59 12.86 -11.49
CA MET A 28 -0.79 12.57 -11.87
C MET A 28 -1.65 13.84 -11.84
N ARG A 29 -1.47 14.72 -10.85
CA ARG A 29 -2.15 16.02 -10.77
C ARG A 29 -1.78 16.92 -11.93
N VAL A 30 -0.47 17.06 -12.20
CA VAL A 30 0.03 17.89 -13.31
C VAL A 30 -0.51 17.40 -14.66
N LYS A 31 -0.60 16.08 -14.86
CA LYS A 31 -1.02 15.47 -16.12
C LYS A 31 -2.53 15.17 -16.21
N GLY A 32 -3.31 15.51 -15.18
CA GLY A 32 -4.75 15.24 -15.15
C GLY A 32 -5.12 13.75 -15.14
N VAL A 33 -4.25 12.88 -14.63
CA VAL A 33 -4.52 11.44 -14.54
C VAL A 33 -5.28 11.13 -13.25
N ALA A 34 -6.54 10.71 -13.36
CA ALA A 34 -7.42 10.56 -12.19
C ALA A 34 -7.28 9.24 -11.42
N ARG A 35 -6.74 8.16 -12.03
CA ARG A 35 -6.81 6.81 -11.46
C ARG A 35 -5.45 6.19 -11.11
N LEU A 36 -5.33 5.71 -9.87
CA LEU A 36 -4.19 4.94 -9.35
C LEU A 36 -4.63 3.52 -8.95
N ILE A 37 -3.87 2.51 -9.34
CA ILE A 37 -4.00 1.13 -8.86
C ILE A 37 -2.78 0.87 -7.97
N TRP A 38 -3.03 0.62 -6.69
CA TRP A 38 -1.97 0.46 -5.69
C TRP A 38 -1.83 -1.01 -5.26
N CYS A 39 -0.68 -1.62 -5.55
CA CYS A 39 -0.34 -2.95 -5.06
C CYS A 39 0.25 -2.86 -3.63
N GLY A 40 -0.60 -3.16 -2.66
CA GLY A 40 -0.28 -3.17 -1.24
C GLY A 40 0.29 -4.50 -0.74
N GLY A 41 0.76 -4.50 0.50
CA GLY A 41 1.10 -5.71 1.23
C GLY A 41 -0.15 -6.39 1.78
N GLY A 42 -0.10 -7.71 1.97
CA GLY A 42 -1.19 -8.44 2.58
C GLY A 42 -1.47 -8.08 4.04
N SER A 43 -0.49 -7.48 4.73
CA SER A 43 -0.57 -7.07 6.13
C SER A 43 -1.22 -5.69 6.34
N ASN A 44 -1.54 -4.97 5.26
CA ASN A 44 -2.14 -3.63 5.29
C ASN A 44 -3.64 -3.71 5.55
N LEU A 45 -4.00 -4.11 6.78
CA LEU A 45 -5.37 -4.34 7.21
C LEU A 45 -6.10 -3.02 7.48
N ARG A 46 -7.37 -2.95 7.07
CA ARG A 46 -8.30 -1.85 7.34
C ARG A 46 -9.30 -2.28 8.40
N GLU A 47 -9.92 -1.31 9.08
CA GLU A 47 -10.94 -1.58 10.12
C GLU A 47 -12.13 -2.40 9.60
N LYS A 48 -12.45 -2.26 8.31
CA LYS A 48 -13.53 -3.01 7.64
C LYS A 48 -13.13 -4.43 7.23
N ASP A 49 -11.86 -4.81 7.35
CA ASP A 49 -11.45 -6.17 7.02
C ASP A 49 -11.89 -7.14 8.11
N VAL A 50 -12.37 -8.32 7.71
CA VAL A 50 -12.67 -9.40 8.66
C VAL A 50 -11.34 -9.94 9.18
N VAL A 51 -10.89 -9.40 10.30
CA VAL A 51 -9.63 -9.82 10.93
C VAL A 51 -9.84 -11.16 11.64
N THR A 52 -9.52 -12.26 10.96
CA THR A 52 -9.44 -13.57 11.59
C THR A 52 -8.23 -13.63 12.54
N VAL A 53 -8.24 -14.57 13.51
CA VAL A 53 -7.14 -14.73 14.49
C VAL A 53 -5.78 -14.91 13.79
N GLY A 54 -5.74 -15.56 12.63
CA GLY A 54 -4.53 -15.68 11.80
C GLY A 54 -4.02 -14.35 11.24
N ALA A 55 -4.90 -13.42 10.86
CA ALA A 55 -4.51 -12.10 10.37
C ALA A 55 -3.88 -11.23 11.48
N ARG A 56 -4.31 -11.39 12.74
CA ARG A 56 -3.63 -10.76 13.90
C ARG A 56 -2.23 -11.32 14.11
N PHE A 57 -2.03 -12.62 13.93
CA PHE A 57 -0.71 -13.26 14.01
C PHE A 57 0.22 -12.77 12.90
N VAL A 58 -0.27 -12.66 11.66
CA VAL A 58 0.51 -12.11 10.53
C VAL A 58 0.88 -10.65 10.74
N ARG A 59 -0.02 -9.83 11.31
CA ARG A 59 0.29 -8.45 11.69
C ARG A 59 1.40 -8.39 12.75
N TRP A 60 1.28 -9.19 13.80
CA TRP A 60 2.30 -9.26 14.85
C TRP A 60 3.65 -9.77 14.31
N PHE A 61 3.64 -10.82 13.49
CA PHE A 61 4.84 -11.36 12.86
C PHE A 61 5.50 -10.38 11.88
N GLY A 62 4.70 -9.67 11.07
CA GLY A 62 5.18 -8.63 10.15
C GLY A 62 5.79 -7.43 10.88
N HIS A 63 5.19 -7.00 11.99
CA HIS A 63 5.73 -5.94 12.84
C HIS A 63 7.05 -6.36 13.51
N THR A 64 7.16 -7.62 13.95
CA THR A 64 8.36 -8.13 14.64
C THR A 64 9.51 -8.48 13.69
N PHE A 65 9.25 -9.04 12.50
CA PHE A 65 10.31 -9.52 11.59
C PHE A 65 10.53 -8.66 10.32
N MET A 66 9.59 -7.78 9.95
CA MET A 66 9.64 -6.98 8.72
C MET A 66 9.29 -5.50 8.93
N ASN A 67 9.63 -4.97 10.11
CA ASN A 67 9.19 -3.65 10.57
C ASN A 67 9.33 -2.54 9.50
N ARG A 68 10.49 -2.42 8.86
CA ARG A 68 10.73 -1.38 7.83
C ARG A 68 9.81 -1.50 6.61
N LYS A 69 9.61 -2.71 6.08
CA LYS A 69 8.76 -2.90 4.87
C LYS A 69 7.29 -2.70 5.19
N HIS A 70 6.89 -3.10 6.40
CA HIS A 70 5.53 -2.92 6.87
C HIS A 70 5.24 -1.43 7.07
N MET A 71 6.15 -0.70 7.74
CA MET A 71 5.99 0.72 8.00
C MET A 71 5.90 1.58 6.73
N ASP A 72 6.76 1.35 5.74
CA ASP A 72 6.68 2.06 4.45
C ASP A 72 5.29 1.90 3.82
N LYS A 73 4.70 0.71 3.90
CA LYS A 73 3.36 0.46 3.33
C LYS A 73 2.23 1.08 4.14
N GLU A 74 2.38 1.21 5.46
CA GLU A 74 1.42 1.93 6.30
C GLU A 74 1.49 3.45 6.03
N HIS A 75 2.69 4.04 5.95
CA HIS A 75 2.87 5.44 5.56
C HIS A 75 2.30 5.72 4.16
N GLN A 76 2.49 4.77 3.23
CA GLN A 76 1.93 4.86 1.88
C GLN A 76 0.39 4.82 1.89
N LEU A 77 -0.23 4.01 2.77
CA LEU A 77 -1.68 4.00 2.95
C LEU A 77 -2.20 5.33 3.51
N GLU A 78 -1.53 5.88 4.52
CA GLU A 78 -1.89 7.18 5.10
C GLU A 78 -1.84 8.29 4.04
N LEU A 79 -0.80 8.30 3.20
CA LEU A 79 -0.67 9.23 2.07
C LEU A 79 -1.83 9.08 1.06
N LEU A 80 -2.25 7.86 0.78
CA LEU A 80 -3.37 7.58 -0.13
C LEU A 80 -4.72 8.00 0.47
N ASP A 81 -4.92 7.84 1.78
CA ASP A 81 -6.14 8.30 2.47
C ASP A 81 -6.26 9.82 2.49
N GLN A 82 -5.13 10.52 2.55
CA GLN A 82 -5.07 11.98 2.48
C GLN A 82 -5.28 12.50 1.04
N SER A 83 -5.08 11.67 0.02
CA SER A 83 -5.17 12.05 -1.39
C SER A 83 -6.58 11.85 -1.95
N GLN A 84 -7.52 12.69 -1.50
CA GLN A 84 -8.94 12.62 -1.90
C GLN A 84 -9.23 13.07 -3.34
N ASP A 85 -8.25 13.72 -3.98
CA ASP A 85 -8.33 14.21 -5.35
C ASP A 85 -8.06 13.13 -6.41
N VAL A 86 -7.49 11.98 -6.00
CA VAL A 86 -7.13 10.86 -6.88
C VAL A 86 -8.00 9.64 -6.56
N GLN A 87 -8.59 9.05 -7.60
CA GLN A 87 -9.32 7.79 -7.47
C GLN A 87 -8.33 6.63 -7.38
N TRP A 88 -8.08 6.10 -6.18
CA TRP A 88 -7.20 4.96 -6.00
C TRP A 88 -7.94 3.66 -5.64
N VAL A 89 -7.40 2.54 -6.11
CA VAL A 89 -7.89 1.18 -5.79
C VAL A 89 -6.75 0.36 -5.20
N GLY A 90 -6.96 -0.24 -4.04
CA GLY A 90 -5.97 -1.09 -3.38
C GLY A 90 -6.12 -2.57 -3.76
N VAL A 91 -5.04 -3.15 -4.29
CA VAL A 91 -4.89 -4.58 -4.54
C VAL A 91 -4.04 -5.17 -3.42
N ARG A 92 -4.65 -6.01 -2.57
CA ARG A 92 -4.00 -6.57 -1.37
C ARG A 92 -4.01 -8.11 -1.43
N PRO A 93 -2.84 -8.76 -1.56
CA PRO A 93 -2.76 -10.18 -1.91
C PRO A 93 -3.33 -11.14 -0.85
N LEU A 94 -3.24 -10.82 0.45
CA LEU A 94 -3.84 -11.66 1.51
C LEU A 94 -5.37 -11.52 1.63
N GLN A 95 -5.96 -10.56 0.94
CA GLN A 95 -7.42 -10.37 0.87
C GLN A 95 -7.94 -10.65 -0.56
N MET A 96 -7.14 -11.36 -1.37
CA MET A 96 -7.55 -11.76 -2.71
C MET A 96 -8.79 -12.65 -2.62
N ARG A 97 -9.86 -12.16 -3.23
CA ARG A 97 -11.02 -13.00 -3.57
C ARG A 97 -10.75 -13.58 -4.95
N SER A 98 -11.14 -14.83 -5.18
CA SER A 98 -11.18 -15.40 -6.53
C SER A 98 -12.04 -14.48 -7.41
N GLY A 99 -11.52 -14.12 -8.58
CA GLY A 99 -12.35 -13.51 -9.63
C GLY A 99 -13.35 -14.54 -10.18
N PRO A 100 -14.29 -14.12 -11.05
CA PRO A 100 -15.09 -15.07 -11.82
C PRO A 100 -14.22 -16.07 -12.60
#